data_AF-A0A7S0A6Y9-F1
#
_entry.id   AF-A0A7S0A6Y9-F1
#
_cell.length_a   1.000
_cell.length_b   1.000
_cell.length_c   1.000
_cell.angle_alpha   90.00
_cell.angle_beta   90.00
_cell.angle_gamma   90.00
#
_symmetry.space_group_name_H-M   'P 1'
#
loop_
_entity.id
_entity.type
_entity.pdbx_description
1 polymer ?
#
loop_
_entity_poly.entity_id
_entity_poly.type
_entity_poly.pdbx_seq_one_letter_code
_entity_poly.pdbx_strand_id
1 'polypeptide(L)'
;ILPNFRGTPGTTLRMRLNADLCSLNPQGKGCCPWHVAIVALEKELKGMAGIGCKPDFTPNNHWQCRLCFALHEEEEEDEDEEEDEEDKEDKEREEEDGKWEEEAVQGQPAQDRSGKEEAEVSGAPWAALQQSGRGSRSGVREGTEAAARRQLRCLVCMQHGLPLTETS
;
A
#
# COMPACT_ATOMS: atom_id res chain seq x y z
N ILE A 1 -13.78 13.11 -19.85
CA ILE A 1 -13.18 13.95 -18.78
C ILE A 1 -14.32 14.46 -17.92
N LEU A 2 -14.23 14.35 -16.60
CA LEU A 2 -15.32 14.73 -15.70
C LEU A 2 -15.40 16.26 -15.58
N PRO A 3 -16.49 16.93 -16.00
CA PRO A 3 -16.53 18.39 -16.18
C PRO A 3 -16.43 19.19 -14.87
N ASN A 4 -16.77 18.58 -13.74
CA ASN A 4 -16.84 19.25 -12.44
C ASN A 4 -15.55 19.13 -11.61
N PHE A 5 -14.55 18.40 -12.10
CA PHE A 5 -13.32 18.14 -11.37
C PHE A 5 -12.15 18.90 -11.98
N ARG A 6 -11.29 19.45 -11.11
CA ARG A 6 -10.06 20.11 -11.54
C ARG A 6 -8.97 19.08 -11.83
N GLY A 7 -8.04 19.40 -12.73
CA GLY A 7 -6.88 18.54 -12.97
C GLY A 7 -5.99 18.45 -11.72
N THR A 8 -5.56 17.24 -11.37
CA THR A 8 -4.60 17.00 -10.29
C THR A 8 -3.26 17.68 -10.61
N PRO A 9 -2.73 18.57 -9.76
CA PRO A 9 -1.44 19.22 -9.98
C PRO A 9 -0.31 18.21 -10.20
N GLY A 10 0.66 18.57 -11.05
CA GLY A 10 1.81 17.71 -11.32
C GLY A 10 2.68 17.42 -10.09
N THR A 11 2.65 18.26 -9.05
CA THR A 11 3.26 17.98 -7.74
C THR A 11 2.59 16.80 -7.05
N THR A 12 1.25 16.80 -6.97
CA THR A 12 0.47 15.70 -6.39
C THR A 12 0.64 14.41 -7.18
N LEU A 13 0.66 14.47 -8.52
CA LEU A 13 0.94 13.29 -9.35
C LEU A 13 2.33 12.70 -9.03
N ARG A 14 3.37 13.54 -8.95
CA ARG A 14 4.73 13.07 -8.59
C ARG A 14 4.78 12.48 -7.19
N MET A 15 4.11 13.09 -6.21
CA MET A 15 4.06 12.57 -4.84
C MET A 15 3.38 11.20 -4.80
N ARG A 16 2.24 11.05 -5.50
CA ARG A 16 1.52 9.77 -5.56
C ARG A 16 2.37 8.69 -6.22
N LEU A 17 2.93 9.00 -7.39
CA LEU A 17 3.84 8.09 -8.09
C LEU A 17 5.03 7.70 -7.20
N ASN A 18 5.60 8.64 -6.44
CA ASN A 18 6.72 8.32 -5.55
C ASN A 18 6.31 7.36 -4.42
N ALA A 19 5.11 7.53 -3.85
CA ALA A 19 4.57 6.59 -2.87
C ALA A 19 4.37 5.19 -3.48
N ASP A 20 3.82 5.12 -4.69
CA ASP A 20 3.63 3.86 -5.41
C ASP A 20 4.98 3.21 -5.78
N LEU A 21 5.99 3.98 -6.18
CA LEU A 21 7.32 3.46 -6.51
C LEU A 21 8.02 2.81 -5.29
N CYS A 22 7.72 3.27 -4.07
CA CYS A 22 8.27 2.69 -2.84
C CYS A 22 7.68 1.31 -2.51
N SER A 23 6.52 0.93 -3.07
CA SER A 23 5.91 -0.39 -2.88
C SER A 23 6.23 -1.37 -4.01
N LEU A 24 6.96 -0.94 -5.04
CA LEU A 24 7.38 -1.77 -6.16
C LEU A 24 8.77 -2.38 -5.92
N ASN A 25 9.00 -3.56 -6.49
CA ASN A 25 10.32 -4.20 -6.58
C ASN A 25 10.80 -4.28 -8.05
N PRO A 26 11.14 -3.14 -8.67
CA PRO A 26 11.47 -3.10 -10.09
C PRO A 26 12.88 -3.66 -10.34
N GLN A 27 13.02 -4.45 -11.41
CA GLN A 27 14.30 -4.96 -11.89
C GLN A 27 14.71 -4.27 -13.18
N GLY A 28 16.00 -3.95 -13.32
CA GLY A 28 16.50 -3.30 -14.53
C GLY A 28 17.86 -2.63 -14.35
N LYS A 29 18.19 -1.75 -15.31
CA LYS A 29 19.43 -0.97 -15.31
C LYS A 29 19.13 0.48 -14.94
N GLY A 30 19.88 1.02 -13.98
CA GLY A 30 19.78 2.40 -13.53
C GLY A 30 20.92 2.72 -12.56
N CYS A 31 21.15 4.00 -12.26
CA CYS A 31 22.21 4.39 -11.32
C CYS A 31 21.82 4.28 -9.84
N CYS A 32 20.53 4.11 -9.54
CA CYS A 32 20.00 3.89 -8.19
C CYS A 32 18.61 3.22 -8.25
N PRO A 33 18.08 2.67 -7.13
CA PRO A 33 16.76 2.03 -7.10
C PRO A 33 15.63 2.92 -7.61
N TRP A 34 15.66 4.22 -7.29
CA TRP A 34 14.68 5.18 -7.80
C TRP A 34 14.69 5.29 -9.33
N HIS A 35 15.87 5.41 -9.94
CA HIS A 35 15.97 5.46 -11.41
C HIS A 35 15.60 4.12 -12.07
N VAL A 36 15.92 2.99 -11.44
CA VAL A 36 15.45 1.67 -11.92
C VAL A 36 13.92 1.62 -11.92
N ALA A 37 13.29 2.10 -10.84
CA ALA A 37 11.83 2.16 -10.70
C ALA A 37 11.16 3.07 -11.73
N ILE A 38 11.71 4.27 -11.95
CA ILE A 38 11.20 5.22 -12.95
C ILE A 38 11.29 4.64 -14.36
N VAL A 39 12.42 4.04 -14.74
CA VAL A 39 12.59 3.44 -16.07
C VAL A 39 11.64 2.26 -16.27
N ALA A 40 11.46 1.43 -15.24
CA ALA A 40 10.50 0.33 -15.29
C ALA A 40 9.05 0.85 -15.46
N LEU A 41 8.64 1.84 -14.67
CA LEU A 41 7.32 2.45 -14.76
C LEU A 41 7.08 3.12 -16.12
N GLU A 42 8.05 3.87 -16.63
CA GLU A 42 7.96 4.52 -17.95
C GLU A 42 7.75 3.50 -19.06
N LYS A 43 8.44 2.35 -19.01
CA LYS A 43 8.29 1.27 -19.97
C LYS A 43 6.86 0.70 -19.95
N GLU A 44 6.32 0.42 -18.76
CA GLU A 44 4.95 -0.08 -18.62
C GLU A 44 3.91 0.95 -19.09
N LEU A 45 4.08 2.23 -18.74
CA LEU A 45 3.19 3.30 -19.20
C LEU A 45 3.19 3.46 -20.73
N LYS A 46 4.36 3.34 -21.38
CA LYS A 46 4.45 3.32 -22.86
C LYS A 46 3.75 2.11 -23.45
N GLY A 47 3.91 0.94 -22.83
CA GLY A 47 3.19 -0.28 -23.21
C GLY A 47 1.67 -0.08 -23.14
N MET A 48 1.18 0.43 -22.02
CA MET A 48 -0.24 0.74 -21.80
C MET A 48 -0.78 1.78 -22.79
N ALA A 49 0.00 2.82 -23.11
CA ALA A 49 -0.40 3.84 -24.08
C ALA A 49 -0.50 3.29 -25.52
N GLY A 50 0.18 2.18 -25.82
CA GLY A 50 0.06 1.47 -27.09
C GLY A 50 -1.15 0.54 -27.19
N ILE A 51 -1.81 0.24 -26.06
CA ILE A 51 -3.04 -0.54 -26.03
C ILE A 51 -4.18 0.33 -26.57
N GLY A 52 -5.13 -0.26 -27.31
CA GLY A 52 -6.34 0.43 -27.75
C GLY A 52 -7.15 1.01 -26.57
N CYS A 53 -8.09 1.90 -26.89
CA CYS A 53 -8.94 2.52 -25.86
C CYS A 53 -9.64 1.44 -25.01
N LYS A 54 -9.62 1.61 -23.68
CA LYS A 54 -10.38 0.79 -22.72
C LYS A 54 -11.69 1.51 -22.38
N PRO A 55 -12.81 1.23 -23.06
CA PRO A 55 -14.06 1.97 -22.89
C PRO A 55 -14.66 1.82 -21.49
N ASP A 56 -14.36 0.71 -20.82
CA ASP A 56 -14.85 0.41 -19.46
C ASP A 56 -13.99 1.05 -18.36
N PHE A 57 -12.95 1.80 -18.72
CA PHE A 57 -12.17 2.55 -17.74
C PHE A 57 -12.94 3.80 -17.28
N THR A 58 -13.39 3.78 -16.03
CA THR A 58 -14.03 4.92 -15.39
C THR A 58 -13.15 5.41 -14.22
N PRO A 59 -12.65 6.66 -14.26
CA PRO A 59 -11.96 7.21 -13.09
C PRO A 59 -12.95 7.38 -11.93
N ASN A 60 -12.44 7.30 -10.70
CA ASN A 60 -13.21 7.58 -9.49
C ASN A 60 -13.92 8.93 -9.61
N ASN A 61 -15.23 8.93 -9.38
CA ASN A 61 -16.10 10.08 -9.58
C ASN A 61 -16.83 10.53 -8.30
N HIS A 62 -16.46 9.96 -7.14
CA HIS A 62 -17.11 10.22 -5.86
C HIS A 62 -16.78 11.61 -5.34
N TRP A 63 -15.51 11.84 -4.93
CA TRP A 63 -15.09 13.15 -4.43
C TRP A 63 -13.65 13.48 -4.80
N GLN A 64 -13.36 14.78 -4.84
CA GLN A 64 -12.03 15.31 -5.10
C GLN A 64 -11.55 16.08 -3.87
N CYS A 65 -10.32 15.78 -3.44
CA CYS A 65 -9.69 16.52 -2.37
C CYS A 65 -9.51 17.99 -2.78
N ARG A 66 -9.96 18.94 -1.94
CA ARG A 66 -9.86 20.38 -2.22
C ARG A 66 -8.43 20.91 -2.18
N LEU A 67 -7.50 20.18 -1.56
CA LEU A 67 -6.09 20.58 -1.42
C LEU A 67 -5.22 20.03 -2.57
N CYS A 68 -5.28 18.72 -2.80
CA CYS A 68 -4.42 18.05 -3.76
C CYS A 68 -5.11 17.71 -5.09
N PHE A 69 -6.43 17.89 -5.19
CA PHE A 69 -7.24 17.57 -6.37
C PHE A 69 -7.15 16.10 -6.83
N ALA A 70 -6.70 15.18 -5.96
CA ALA A 70 -6.80 13.75 -6.20
C ALA A 70 -8.27 13.30 -6.08
N LEU A 71 -8.67 12.37 -6.95
CA LEU A 71 -9.97 11.70 -6.89
C LEU A 71 -9.86 10.49 -5.95
N HIS A 72 -10.86 10.31 -5.10
CA HIS A 72 -10.92 9.23 -4.13
C HIS A 72 -12.20 8.42 -4.34
N GLU A 73 -12.14 7.13 -4.01
CA GLU A 73 -13.34 6.30 -3.84
C GLU A 73 -14.14 6.82 -2.64
N GLU A 74 -15.46 6.60 -2.68
CA GLU A 74 -16.24 6.65 -1.46
C GLU A 74 -15.78 5.47 -0.62
N GLU A 75 -15.35 5.74 0.61
CA GLU A 75 -15.15 4.68 1.59
C GLU A 75 -16.53 4.04 1.72
N GLU A 76 -16.71 2.84 1.15
CA GLU A 76 -17.82 1.98 1.54
C GLU A 76 -17.67 1.89 3.05
N GLU A 77 -18.66 2.42 3.78
CA GLU A 77 -18.69 2.26 5.23
C GLU A 77 -18.73 0.75 5.40
N ASP A 78 -17.58 0.15 5.69
CA ASP A 78 -17.48 -1.25 6.08
C ASP A 78 -18.47 -1.38 7.24
N GLU A 79 -19.66 -1.87 6.93
CA GLU A 79 -20.67 -2.23 7.92
C GLU A 79 -19.98 -3.35 8.68
N ASP A 80 -19.31 -2.98 9.78
CA ASP A 80 -18.69 -3.88 10.72
C ASP A 80 -19.80 -4.86 11.14
N GLU A 81 -19.92 -5.98 10.43
CA GLU A 81 -20.69 -7.13 10.83
C GLU A 81 -20.01 -7.61 12.12
N GLU A 82 -20.45 -7.06 13.26
CA GLU A 82 -20.13 -7.56 14.59
C GLU A 82 -20.62 -9.02 14.64
N GLU A 83 -19.79 -9.95 14.17
CA GLU A 83 -19.96 -11.38 14.42
C GLU A 83 -19.89 -11.54 15.94
N ASP A 84 -21.07 -11.68 16.56
CA ASP A 84 -21.25 -12.14 17.93
C ASP A 84 -20.50 -13.49 18.09
N GLU A 85 -19.23 -13.44 18.49
CA GLU A 85 -18.48 -14.60 19.00
C GLU A 85 -19.02 -14.99 20.39
N GLU A 86 -20.30 -15.38 20.47
CA GLU A 86 -20.83 -16.11 21.61
C GLU A 86 -20.38 -17.58 21.55
N ASP A 87 -19.56 -17.95 22.54
CA ASP A 87 -19.35 -19.29 23.08
C ASP A 87 -18.88 -20.42 22.13
N LYS A 88 -17.56 -20.60 22.09
CA LYS A 88 -16.96 -21.95 22.00
C LYS A 88 -16.08 -22.19 23.23
N GLU A 89 -16.75 -22.42 24.34
CA GLU A 89 -16.17 -23.03 25.54
C GLU A 89 -15.37 -24.31 25.18
N ASP A 90 -14.08 -24.28 25.51
CA ASP A 90 -13.33 -25.36 26.15
C ASP A 90 -13.67 -26.80 25.75
N LYS A 91 -13.27 -27.23 24.54
CA LYS A 91 -13.36 -28.65 24.19
C LYS A 91 -12.24 -29.22 23.33
N GLU A 92 -10.98 -28.87 23.58
CA GLU A 92 -9.86 -29.63 23.00
C GLU A 92 -8.56 -29.35 23.78
N ARG A 93 -8.45 -29.94 24.99
CA ARG A 93 -7.19 -29.95 25.75
C ARG A 93 -6.86 -31.31 26.35
N GLU A 94 -7.19 -32.40 25.68
CA GLU A 94 -6.58 -33.70 25.95
C GLU A 94 -6.43 -34.43 24.61
N GLU A 95 -5.26 -35.03 24.39
CA GLU A 95 -4.92 -35.95 23.28
C GLU A 95 -4.36 -35.31 21.99
N GLU A 96 -3.04 -35.04 21.98
CA GLU A 96 -2.13 -35.62 20.96
C GLU A 96 -0.65 -35.29 21.28
N ASP A 97 -0.22 -35.65 22.49
CA ASP A 97 1.19 -36.01 22.72
C ASP A 97 1.43 -37.38 22.06
N GLY A 98 1.85 -37.37 20.81
CA GLY A 98 1.86 -38.58 19.99
C GLY A 98 2.79 -38.55 18.80
N LYS A 99 4.10 -38.59 19.07
CA LYS A 99 5.01 -39.47 18.32
C LYS A 99 5.26 -39.11 16.83
N TRP A 100 6.24 -38.24 16.58
CA TRP A 100 6.99 -38.26 15.31
C TRP A 100 8.37 -38.85 15.58
N GLU A 101 8.49 -40.14 15.30
CA GLU A 101 9.73 -40.89 15.29
C GLU A 101 10.70 -40.31 14.26
N GLU A 102 11.96 -40.25 14.69
CA GLU A 102 13.14 -40.00 13.89
C GLU A 102 13.23 -41.00 12.73
N GLU A 103 12.89 -40.58 11.51
CA GLU A 103 13.41 -41.25 10.31
C GLU A 103 14.58 -40.45 9.73
N ALA A 104 15.76 -40.86 10.19
CA ALA A 104 17.03 -40.59 9.56
C ALA A 104 17.04 -41.16 8.13
N VAL A 105 16.76 -40.31 7.13
CA VAL A 105 17.06 -40.63 5.73
C VAL A 105 18.55 -40.46 5.48
N GLN A 106 19.14 -41.60 5.12
CA GLN A 106 20.54 -41.82 4.81
C GLN A 106 20.97 -41.07 3.55
N GLY A 107 22.11 -40.38 3.69
CA GLY A 107 23.15 -40.03 2.72
C GLY A 107 22.88 -40.13 1.22
N GLN A 108 23.15 -39.02 0.53
CA GLN A 108 23.65 -39.05 -0.84
C GLN A 108 25.00 -38.31 -0.96
N PRO A 109 25.92 -38.81 -1.81
CA PRO A 109 27.30 -38.35 -1.89
C PRO A 109 27.46 -37.00 -2.60
N ALA A 110 28.44 -36.24 -2.11
CA ALA A 110 28.93 -35.00 -2.66
C ALA A 110 29.35 -35.15 -4.13
N GLN A 111 28.73 -34.36 -5.01
CA GLN A 111 29.29 -34.08 -6.33
C GLN A 111 29.83 -32.65 -6.35
N ASP A 112 31.15 -32.60 -6.51
CA ASP A 112 31.99 -31.45 -6.75
C ASP A 112 31.47 -30.63 -7.95
N ARG A 113 31.08 -29.38 -7.69
CA ARG A 113 30.93 -28.35 -8.72
C ARG A 113 31.73 -27.13 -8.29
N SER A 114 33.03 -27.20 -8.50
CA SER A 114 33.88 -26.05 -8.75
C SER A 114 33.25 -25.14 -9.82
N GLY A 115 32.94 -23.89 -9.48
CA GLY A 115 32.43 -22.95 -10.46
C GLY A 115 31.92 -21.61 -9.95
N LYS A 116 32.87 -20.71 -9.67
CA LYS A 116 32.79 -19.24 -9.75
C LYS A 116 32.08 -18.45 -8.63
N GLU A 117 32.95 -17.76 -7.90
CA GLU A 117 32.78 -16.57 -7.08
C GLU A 117 31.72 -15.59 -7.63
N GLU A 118 30.70 -15.30 -6.82
CA GLU A 118 29.96 -14.05 -6.89
C GLU A 118 30.01 -13.35 -5.52
N ALA A 119 30.33 -12.07 -5.58
CA ALA A 119 30.76 -11.23 -4.48
C ALA A 119 29.63 -10.96 -3.47
N GLU A 120 29.97 -11.10 -2.18
CA GLU A 120 29.19 -10.59 -1.07
C GLU A 120 29.15 -9.05 -1.10
N VAL A 121 27.97 -8.47 -1.31
CA VAL A 121 27.67 -7.10 -0.89
C VAL A 121 26.80 -7.18 0.36
N SER A 122 27.42 -6.87 1.49
CA SER A 122 26.78 -6.64 2.77
C SER A 122 26.03 -5.30 2.72
N GLY A 123 24.72 -5.33 2.98
CA GLY A 123 23.86 -4.15 2.96
C GLY A 123 22.66 -4.32 3.89
N ALA A 124 22.77 -3.68 5.06
CA ALA A 124 21.88 -3.59 6.21
C ALA A 124 20.35 -3.78 6.06
N PRO A 125 19.67 -4.25 7.12
CA PRO A 125 18.21 -4.33 7.20
C PRO A 125 17.56 -2.96 7.47
N TRP A 126 16.66 -2.52 6.58
CA TRP A 126 15.77 -1.38 6.79
C TRP A 126 14.48 -1.79 7.50
N ALA A 127 14.57 -2.14 8.78
CA ALA A 127 13.38 -2.41 9.58
C ALA A 127 13.51 -1.79 10.97
N ALA A 128 13.04 -0.55 11.12
CA ALA A 128 12.48 -0.03 12.37
C ALA A 128 12.09 1.46 12.21
N LEU A 129 10.85 1.75 11.79
CA LEU A 129 10.17 2.96 12.26
C LEU A 129 8.66 2.86 12.02
N GLN A 130 7.91 2.43 13.04
CA GLN A 130 6.53 2.90 13.31
C GLN A 130 5.97 2.29 14.59
N GLN A 131 5.87 3.10 15.66
CA GLN A 131 4.94 2.96 16.79
C GLN A 131 4.53 4.40 17.17
N SER A 132 3.34 4.84 16.74
CA SER A 132 2.06 4.82 17.47
C SER A 132 1.88 5.98 18.46
N GLY A 133 1.26 7.07 17.97
CA GLY A 133 0.65 8.10 18.80
C GLY A 133 -0.87 8.03 18.69
N ARG A 134 -1.55 7.48 19.71
CA ARG A 134 -3.02 7.52 19.83
C ARG A 134 -3.42 8.78 20.60
N GLY A 135 -4.11 9.70 19.93
CA GLY A 135 -4.76 10.84 20.56
C GLY A 135 -6.27 10.67 20.49
N SER A 136 -6.90 10.41 21.65
CA SER A 136 -8.36 10.40 21.78
C SER A 136 -8.91 11.82 21.65
N ARG A 137 -9.84 12.03 20.72
CA ARG A 137 -10.70 13.22 20.71
C ARG A 137 -12.14 12.81 20.52
N SER A 138 -12.91 13.10 21.57
CA SER A 138 -14.34 12.90 21.68
C SER A 138 -15.12 14.04 21.05
N GLY A 139 -16.29 13.67 20.52
CA GLY A 139 -17.50 14.47 20.55
C GLY A 139 -17.70 15.41 19.37
N VAL A 140 -18.56 15.02 18.44
CA VAL A 140 -19.06 15.95 17.42
C VAL A 140 -20.54 15.74 17.13
N ARG A 141 -21.14 16.84 16.69
CA ARG A 141 -22.52 17.05 16.28
C ARG A 141 -22.69 16.60 14.82
N GLU A 142 -23.58 15.64 14.61
CA GLU A 142 -23.86 14.98 13.34
C GLU A 142 -24.62 15.92 12.38
N GLY A 143 -24.09 16.11 11.17
CA GLY A 143 -24.79 16.81 10.08
C GLY A 143 -23.87 17.54 9.10
N THR A 144 -22.97 18.39 9.58
CA THR A 144 -21.94 19.08 8.75
C THR A 144 -20.58 18.37 8.79
N GLU A 145 -20.52 17.28 9.54
CA GLU A 145 -19.27 16.68 9.96
C GLU A 145 -18.72 15.66 8.98
N ALA A 146 -19.57 14.93 8.26
CA ALA A 146 -19.13 13.93 7.29
C ALA A 146 -18.28 14.58 6.18
N ALA A 147 -18.70 15.73 5.66
CA ALA A 147 -17.93 16.48 4.66
C ALA A 147 -16.61 17.06 5.22
N ALA A 148 -16.59 17.48 6.49
CA ALA A 148 -15.39 17.98 7.16
C ALA A 148 -14.41 16.86 7.54
N ARG A 149 -14.90 15.68 7.92
CA ARG A 149 -14.09 14.48 8.18
C ARG A 149 -13.42 13.95 6.92
N ARG A 150 -14.09 13.99 5.76
CA ARG A 150 -13.48 13.60 4.47
C ARG A 150 -12.27 14.47 4.10
N GLN A 151 -12.26 15.76 4.48
CA GLN A 151 -11.11 16.65 4.26
C GLN A 151 -9.88 16.26 5.09
N LEU A 152 -10.09 15.72 6.29
CA LEU A 152 -9.03 15.29 7.19
C LEU A 152 -8.42 13.93 6.82
N ARG A 153 -9.02 13.17 5.90
CA ARG A 153 -8.62 11.79 5.57
C ARG A 153 -7.84 11.61 4.28
N CYS A 154 -7.52 12.66 3.52
CA CYS A 154 -6.63 12.50 2.38
C CYS A 154 -5.24 12.08 2.88
N LEU A 155 -4.93 10.78 2.81
CA LEU A 155 -3.64 10.20 3.25
C LEU A 155 -2.46 10.92 2.61
N VAL A 156 -2.60 11.38 1.36
CA VAL A 156 -1.58 12.18 0.66
C VAL A 156 -1.36 13.53 1.35
N CYS A 157 -2.41 14.23 1.80
CA CYS A 157 -2.26 15.48 2.53
C CYS A 157 -1.71 15.25 3.95
N MET A 158 -2.18 14.20 4.63
CA MET A 158 -1.74 13.87 5.99
C MET A 158 -0.27 13.44 6.04
N GLN A 159 0.14 12.54 5.16
CA GLN A 159 1.49 11.96 5.17
C GLN A 159 2.57 12.99 4.80
N HIS A 160 2.19 14.06 4.09
CA HIS A 160 3.10 15.11 3.65
C HIS A 160 2.93 16.42 4.41
N GLY A 161 2.14 16.43 5.49
CA GLY A 161 1.98 17.60 6.36
C GLY A 161 1.50 18.85 5.62
N LEU A 162 0.70 18.68 4.55
CA LEU A 162 0.17 19.83 3.83
C LEU A 162 -0.73 20.61 4.79
N PRO A 163 -0.46 21.91 5.03
CA PRO A 163 -1.23 22.68 5.98
C PRO A 163 -2.69 22.68 5.52
N LEU A 164 -3.59 22.33 6.43
CA LEU A 164 -5.03 22.52 6.28
C LEU A 164 -5.29 24.02 6.32
N THR A 165 -4.94 24.74 5.25
CA THR A 165 -5.33 26.14 5.16
C THR A 165 -6.83 26.15 4.93
N GLU A 166 -7.58 26.66 5.90
CA GLU A 166 -9.01 26.89 5.80
C GLU A 166 -9.29 27.75 4.56
N THR A 167 -9.64 27.10 3.45
CA THR A 167 -10.09 27.81 2.26
C THR A 167 -11.55 28.19 2.46
N SER A 168 -11.78 29.51 2.57
CA SER A 168 -13.09 30.19 2.60
C SER A 168 -14.05 29.73 1.51
#